data_AF-A0A6A5VVT0-F1
#
_entry.id   AF-A0A6A5VVT0-F1
#
_cell.length_a   1.000
_cell.length_b   1.000
_cell.length_c   1.000
_cell.angle_alpha   90.00
_cell.angle_beta   90.00
_cell.angle_gamma   90.00
#
_symmetry.space_group_name_H-M   'P 1'
#
loop_
_entity.id
_entity.type
_entity.pdbx_description
1 polymer ?
#
loop_
_entity_poly.entity_id
_entity_poly.type
_entity_poly.pdbx_seq_one_letter_code
_entity_poly.pdbx_strand_id
1 'polypeptide(L)'
;MAPGGYTASALKYNPTAKAVGITLPPDKGGHEVFLNSYRSTVLYYDITMFAKEFGVDEVPCTHPGHDSFSLERPFIGQMFDFVICDGQVLRTHKRPEYRERTEANRLTSSQLILALQRIRHGGTLIILLHKIESLDTMELLYIFSQFSDIEVFKPLRKHAIRSTFYLIARNVQPSVESAKVAVIAWKKAWWNATFGGEQGVGARRLEIDDQYAQEIIDSFGDRLTTLARPVWKIQADALSRTDFAR
;
A
#
# COMPACT_ATOMS: atom_id res chain seq x y z
N MET A 1 9.25 4.48 -4.22
CA MET A 1 10.66 4.56 -3.79
C MET A 1 11.12 6.02 -3.79
N ALA A 2 11.19 6.64 -2.63
CA ALA A 2 12.08 7.74 -2.28
C ALA A 2 12.10 7.67 -0.76
N PRO A 3 13.26 7.88 -0.08
CA PRO A 3 14.55 8.30 -0.62
C PRO A 3 15.41 7.19 -1.24
N GLY A 4 14.96 5.93 -1.19
CA GLY A 4 15.66 4.78 -1.79
C GLY A 4 16.35 3.84 -0.80
N GLY A 5 16.20 4.04 0.52
CA GLY A 5 16.86 3.21 1.54
C GLY A 5 16.52 1.71 1.48
N TYR A 6 15.26 1.37 1.19
CA TYR A 6 14.85 -0.03 1.01
C TYR A 6 15.49 -0.66 -0.21
N THR A 7 15.44 0.03 -1.35
CA THR A 7 16.06 -0.44 -2.59
C THR A 7 17.56 -0.58 -2.42
N ALA A 8 18.23 0.37 -1.76
CA ALA A 8 19.66 0.29 -1.46
C ALA A 8 19.99 -0.97 -0.63
N SER A 9 19.17 -1.28 0.37
CA SER A 9 19.33 -2.48 1.20
C SER A 9 19.12 -3.75 0.39
N ALA A 10 18.06 -3.84 -0.41
CA ALA A 10 17.79 -4.99 -1.27
C ALA A 10 18.95 -5.24 -2.26
N LEU A 11 19.44 -4.21 -2.92
CA LEU A 11 20.56 -4.29 -3.87
C LEU A 11 21.91 -4.61 -3.20
N LYS A 12 22.07 -4.28 -1.90
CA LYS A 12 23.25 -4.65 -1.11
C LYS A 12 23.24 -6.13 -0.76
N TYR A 13 22.11 -6.67 -0.30
CA TYR A 13 22.00 -8.06 0.13
C TYR A 13 21.79 -9.04 -1.04
N ASN A 14 21.30 -8.56 -2.18
CA ASN A 14 21.26 -9.31 -3.43
C ASN A 14 22.00 -8.54 -4.54
N PRO A 15 23.31 -8.82 -4.74
CA PRO A 15 24.11 -8.12 -5.75
C PRO A 15 23.63 -8.32 -7.19
N THR A 16 22.89 -9.40 -7.46
CA THR A 16 22.36 -9.71 -8.81
C THR A 16 21.00 -9.08 -9.07
N ALA A 17 20.33 -8.57 -8.04
CA ALA A 17 19.02 -7.94 -8.18
C ALA A 17 19.09 -6.66 -9.02
N LYS A 18 18.01 -6.43 -9.78
CA LYS A 18 17.66 -5.16 -10.41
C LYS A 18 16.40 -4.63 -9.75
N ALA A 19 16.27 -3.32 -9.68
CA ALA A 19 15.14 -2.66 -9.05
C ALA A 19 14.50 -1.65 -10.00
N VAL A 20 13.18 -1.59 -9.96
CA VAL A 20 12.41 -0.51 -10.58
C VAL A 20 11.37 -0.05 -9.58
N GLY A 21 10.77 1.10 -9.84
CA GLY A 21 9.63 1.54 -9.04
C GLY A 21 9.28 2.99 -9.24
N ILE A 22 8.25 3.40 -8.52
CA ILE A 22 7.55 4.66 -8.76
C ILE A 22 7.68 5.53 -7.51
N THR A 23 7.81 6.83 -7.69
CA THR A 23 7.78 7.80 -6.60
C THR A 23 7.13 9.10 -7.02
N LEU A 24 6.53 9.80 -6.05
CA LEU A 24 5.96 11.11 -6.29
C LEU A 24 7.09 12.09 -6.72
N PRO A 25 6.90 12.87 -7.79
CA PRO A 25 7.84 13.89 -8.22
C PRO A 25 8.12 14.96 -7.13
N PRO A 26 9.38 15.43 -6.95
CA PRO A 26 9.71 16.47 -5.98
C PRO A 26 8.94 17.78 -6.17
N ASP A 27 8.69 18.19 -7.42
CA ASP A 27 7.91 19.38 -7.77
C ASP A 27 6.43 19.28 -7.30
N LYS A 28 5.90 18.05 -7.22
CA LYS A 28 4.59 17.71 -6.64
C LYS A 28 4.65 17.46 -5.14
N GLY A 29 5.79 17.71 -4.49
CA GLY A 29 5.98 17.54 -3.06
C GLY A 29 6.42 16.15 -2.62
N GLY A 30 6.91 15.34 -3.56
CA GLY A 30 7.62 14.10 -3.28
C GLY A 30 9.01 14.34 -2.69
N HIS A 31 9.69 13.25 -2.32
CA HIS A 31 11.06 13.28 -1.83
C HIS A 31 12.05 12.98 -2.96
N GLU A 32 13.25 13.57 -2.85
CA GLU A 32 14.38 13.23 -3.72
C GLU A 32 14.81 11.77 -3.55
N VAL A 33 15.28 11.17 -4.64
CA VAL A 33 15.89 9.83 -4.62
C VAL A 33 17.38 10.00 -4.50
N PHE A 34 17.95 9.54 -3.39
CA PHE A 34 19.40 9.59 -3.14
C PHE A 34 20.13 8.31 -3.56
N LEU A 35 19.38 7.28 -3.98
CA LEU A 35 19.98 6.05 -4.49
C LEU A 35 20.54 6.28 -5.90
N ASN A 36 21.87 6.33 -6.01
CA ASN A 36 22.56 6.31 -7.28
C ASN A 36 23.07 4.88 -7.58
N SER A 37 22.35 4.14 -8.44
CA SER A 37 22.76 2.80 -8.87
C SER A 37 22.30 2.51 -10.29
N TYR A 38 23.21 2.00 -11.13
CA TYR A 38 22.88 1.50 -12.47
C TYR A 38 21.94 0.28 -12.48
N ARG A 39 21.75 -0.35 -11.32
CA ARG A 39 20.81 -1.48 -11.13
C ARG A 39 19.42 -1.04 -10.74
N SER A 40 19.18 0.26 -10.58
CA SER A 40 17.87 0.81 -10.22
C SER A 40 17.37 1.83 -11.24
N THR A 41 16.08 1.78 -11.55
CA THR A 41 15.39 2.79 -12.36
C THR A 41 14.17 3.33 -11.61
N VAL A 42 13.95 4.64 -11.65
CA VAL A 42 12.83 5.29 -10.96
C VAL A 42 11.93 5.99 -11.97
N LEU A 43 10.62 5.76 -11.86
CA LEU A 43 9.60 6.53 -12.53
C LEU A 43 9.06 7.58 -11.54
N TYR A 44 9.14 8.85 -11.93
CA TYR A 44 8.57 9.96 -11.16
C TYR A 44 7.12 10.17 -11.59
N TYR A 45 6.18 9.62 -10.83
CA TYR A 45 4.75 9.69 -11.10
C TYR A 45 3.93 9.63 -9.81
N ASP A 46 2.80 10.33 -9.80
CA ASP A 46 1.75 10.09 -8.80
C ASP A 46 1.07 8.76 -9.13
N ILE A 47 1.33 7.74 -8.30
CA ILE A 47 0.83 6.37 -8.50
C ILE A 47 -0.71 6.32 -8.53
N THR A 48 -1.40 7.29 -7.92
CA THR A 48 -2.86 7.29 -7.88
C THR A 48 -3.52 7.78 -9.17
N MET A 49 -2.73 8.12 -10.19
CA MET A 49 -3.19 8.74 -11.43
C MET A 49 -3.19 7.80 -12.64
N PHE A 50 -2.86 6.51 -12.48
CA PHE A 50 -2.86 5.52 -13.58
C PHE A 50 -4.25 4.94 -13.85
N ALA A 51 -5.16 5.74 -14.42
CA ALA A 51 -6.56 5.36 -14.65
C ALA A 51 -6.70 4.01 -15.38
N LYS A 52 -5.95 3.80 -16.46
CA LYS A 52 -6.03 2.56 -17.25
C LYS A 52 -5.52 1.34 -16.50
N GLU A 53 -4.50 1.48 -15.66
CA GLU A 53 -4.04 0.38 -14.80
C GLU A 53 -5.13 -0.07 -13.82
N PHE A 54 -5.96 0.87 -13.37
CA PHE A 54 -7.05 0.63 -12.43
C PHE A 54 -8.39 0.30 -13.08
N GLY A 55 -8.41 0.13 -14.42
CA GLY A 55 -9.59 -0.33 -15.16
C GLY A 55 -10.51 0.78 -15.66
N VAL A 56 -10.00 2.02 -15.78
CA VAL A 56 -10.72 3.15 -16.36
C VAL A 56 -10.06 3.54 -17.67
N ASP A 57 -10.69 3.19 -18.79
CA ASP A 57 -10.20 3.53 -20.14
C ASP A 57 -10.50 4.98 -20.52
N GLU A 58 -11.61 5.53 -20.02
CA GLU A 58 -12.02 6.91 -20.25
C GLU A 58 -12.40 7.56 -18.92
N VAL A 59 -11.70 8.64 -18.57
CA VAL A 59 -11.98 9.40 -17.35
C VAL A 59 -13.18 10.30 -17.60
N PRO A 60 -14.15 10.43 -16.67
CA PRO A 60 -15.28 11.34 -16.86
C PRO A 60 -14.81 12.77 -17.17
N CYS A 61 -15.35 13.38 -18.23
CA CYS A 61 -15.02 14.76 -18.62
C CYS A 61 -15.42 15.81 -17.57
N THR A 62 -16.35 15.45 -16.69
CA THR A 62 -16.78 16.27 -15.55
C THR A 62 -15.80 16.25 -14.39
N HIS A 63 -14.87 15.29 -14.33
CA HIS A 63 -13.91 15.20 -13.24
C HIS A 63 -12.83 16.30 -13.37
N PRO A 64 -12.56 17.11 -12.34
CA PRO A 64 -11.65 18.27 -12.42
C PRO A 64 -10.20 17.90 -12.78
N GLY A 65 -9.81 16.64 -12.53
CA GLY A 65 -8.52 16.08 -12.90
C GLY A 65 -8.49 15.31 -14.23
N HIS A 66 -9.52 15.41 -15.09
CA HIS A 66 -9.68 14.60 -16.32
C HIS A 66 -8.38 14.48 -17.13
N ASP A 67 -7.81 15.61 -17.53
CA ASP A 67 -6.59 15.66 -18.36
C ASP A 67 -5.31 15.23 -17.64
N SER A 68 -5.35 15.08 -16.31
CA SER A 68 -4.18 14.74 -15.49
C SER A 68 -3.99 13.24 -15.29
N PHE A 69 -5.00 12.42 -15.59
CA PHE A 69 -4.87 10.97 -15.48
C PHE A 69 -4.05 10.40 -16.63
N SER A 70 -3.25 9.40 -16.29
CA SER A 70 -2.44 8.68 -17.25
C SER A 70 -3.13 7.38 -17.67
N LEU A 71 -3.08 7.10 -18.97
CA LEU A 71 -3.48 5.83 -19.55
C LEU A 71 -2.32 4.82 -19.60
N GLU A 72 -1.15 5.19 -19.08
CA GLU A 72 -0.02 4.30 -18.95
C GLU A 72 -0.30 3.14 -17.99
N ARG A 73 0.32 1.99 -18.28
CA ARG A 73 0.28 0.80 -17.43
C ARG A 73 1.70 0.40 -17.03
N PRO A 74 2.25 1.00 -15.96
CA PRO A 74 3.63 0.76 -15.57
C PRO A 74 3.94 -0.73 -15.41
N PHE A 75 5.13 -1.11 -15.88
CA PHE A 75 5.66 -2.47 -15.74
C PHE A 75 4.79 -3.57 -16.35
N ILE A 76 3.91 -3.26 -17.30
CA ILE A 76 3.15 -4.29 -18.02
C ILE A 76 4.12 -5.30 -18.66
N GLY A 77 3.80 -6.59 -18.53
CA GLY A 77 4.67 -7.69 -18.99
C GLY A 77 5.88 -7.99 -18.09
N GLN A 78 6.11 -7.20 -17.04
CA GLN A 78 7.15 -7.49 -16.04
C GLN A 78 6.54 -8.19 -14.83
N MET A 79 7.36 -9.04 -14.20
CA MET A 79 7.00 -9.73 -12.98
C MET A 79 8.17 -9.65 -11.99
N PHE A 80 7.86 -9.43 -10.72
CA PHE A 80 8.83 -9.19 -9.65
C PHE A 80 8.83 -10.33 -8.65
N ASP A 81 10.01 -10.73 -8.20
CA ASP A 81 10.16 -11.70 -7.10
C ASP A 81 9.87 -11.06 -5.73
N PHE A 82 10.03 -9.74 -5.65
CA PHE A 82 9.95 -8.96 -4.42
C PHE A 82 9.42 -7.55 -4.68
N VAL A 83 8.39 -7.11 -3.95
CA VAL A 83 7.83 -5.76 -4.05
C VAL A 83 7.66 -5.14 -2.66
N ILE A 84 7.96 -3.86 -2.54
CA ILE A 84 7.76 -3.07 -1.33
C ILE A 84 6.76 -1.95 -1.60
N CYS A 85 5.69 -1.92 -0.79
CA CYS A 85 4.67 -0.88 -0.77
C CYS A 85 4.85 -0.02 0.50
N ASP A 86 5.47 1.14 0.32
CA ASP A 86 5.80 2.09 1.41
C ASP A 86 5.32 3.52 1.11
N GLY A 87 4.40 3.67 0.18
CA GLY A 87 3.78 4.94 -0.14
C GLY A 87 2.93 5.43 1.02
N GLN A 88 3.17 6.66 1.45
CA GLN A 88 2.42 7.35 2.49
C GLN A 88 1.94 8.70 1.96
N VAL A 89 0.77 9.16 2.44
CA VAL A 89 0.28 10.50 2.10
C VAL A 89 1.19 11.53 2.76
N LEU A 90 2.02 12.17 1.95
CA LEU A 90 2.97 13.17 2.44
C LEU A 90 2.24 14.48 2.79
N ARG A 91 2.69 15.13 3.87
CA ARG A 91 2.24 16.49 4.23
C ARG A 91 2.65 17.51 3.17
N THR A 92 3.73 17.25 2.46
CA THR A 92 4.28 18.10 1.40
C THR A 92 3.62 17.88 0.04
N HIS A 93 2.84 16.81 -0.13
CA HIS A 93 2.21 16.48 -1.42
C HIS A 93 1.21 17.57 -1.81
N LYS A 94 1.54 18.29 -2.90
CA LYS A 94 0.69 19.32 -3.50
C LYS A 94 -0.44 18.66 -4.26
N ARG A 95 -1.65 18.73 -3.72
CA ARG A 95 -2.85 18.12 -4.30
C ARG A 95 -4.07 19.02 -4.11
N PRO A 96 -5.06 18.94 -5.00
CA PRO A 96 -6.36 19.58 -4.79
C PRO A 96 -7.05 19.13 -3.49
N GLU A 97 -7.77 20.06 -2.85
CA GLU A 97 -8.43 19.84 -1.55
C GLU A 97 -9.44 18.67 -1.57
N TYR A 98 -10.17 18.51 -2.68
CA TYR A 98 -11.16 17.44 -2.82
C TYR A 98 -10.56 16.03 -2.64
N ARG A 99 -9.26 15.86 -2.94
CA ARG A 99 -8.56 14.57 -2.78
C ARG A 99 -8.25 14.24 -1.33
N GLU A 100 -8.13 15.22 -0.45
CA GLU A 100 -7.54 15.01 0.89
C GLU A 100 -8.24 13.93 1.70
N ARG A 101 -9.58 13.86 1.58
CA ARG A 101 -10.41 12.93 2.35
C ARG A 101 -10.27 11.48 1.89
N THR A 102 -9.87 11.24 0.64
CA THR A 102 -9.85 9.91 0.01
C THR A 102 -8.46 9.47 -0.41
N GLU A 103 -7.48 10.37 -0.37
CA GLU A 103 -6.12 10.17 -0.88
C GLU A 103 -5.42 8.95 -0.27
N ALA A 104 -5.60 8.71 1.04
CA ALA A 104 -5.04 7.54 1.70
C ALA A 104 -5.58 6.23 1.09
N ASN A 105 -6.87 6.17 0.80
CA ASN A 105 -7.49 5.00 0.17
C ASN A 105 -7.04 4.85 -1.29
N ARG A 106 -6.97 5.96 -2.04
CA ARG A 106 -6.44 5.97 -3.41
C ARG A 106 -5.01 5.44 -3.44
N LEU A 107 -4.15 5.90 -2.54
CA LEU A 107 -2.76 5.50 -2.44
C LEU A 107 -2.60 4.03 -2.05
N THR A 108 -3.31 3.56 -1.03
CA THR A 108 -3.27 2.15 -0.61
C THR A 108 -3.75 1.24 -1.73
N SER A 109 -4.92 1.52 -2.32
CA SER A 109 -5.46 0.73 -3.42
C SER A 109 -4.51 0.69 -4.63
N SER A 110 -3.94 1.82 -5.01
CA SER A 110 -3.00 1.91 -6.15
C SER A 110 -1.77 1.03 -5.95
N GLN A 111 -1.20 1.04 -4.74
CA GLN A 111 -0.04 0.21 -4.39
C GLN A 111 -0.39 -1.28 -4.40
N LEU A 112 -1.52 -1.66 -3.81
CA LEU A 112 -1.96 -3.05 -3.72
C LEU A 112 -2.27 -3.65 -5.11
N ILE A 113 -2.97 -2.89 -5.96
CA ILE A 113 -3.30 -3.30 -7.33
C ILE A 113 -2.01 -3.55 -8.13
N LEU A 114 -1.10 -2.57 -8.15
CA LEU A 114 0.16 -2.70 -8.90
C LEU A 114 1.03 -3.83 -8.36
N ALA A 115 1.15 -3.95 -7.03
CA ALA A 115 1.98 -4.97 -6.42
C ALA A 115 1.46 -6.38 -6.72
N LEU A 116 0.17 -6.65 -6.51
CA LEU A 116 -0.40 -7.98 -6.71
C LEU A 116 -0.49 -8.36 -8.20
N GLN A 117 -0.72 -7.39 -9.09
CA GLN A 117 -0.71 -7.66 -10.53
C GLN A 117 0.70 -7.87 -11.12
N ARG A 118 1.77 -7.53 -10.40
CA ARG A 118 3.15 -7.64 -10.90
C ARG A 118 4.04 -8.56 -10.06
N ILE A 119 3.53 -9.17 -8.99
CA ILE A 119 4.27 -10.16 -8.20
C ILE A 119 4.26 -11.51 -8.91
N ARG A 120 5.40 -12.21 -8.93
CA ARG A 120 5.49 -13.60 -9.38
C ARG A 120 4.78 -14.54 -8.41
N HIS A 121 4.35 -15.69 -8.94
CA HIS A 121 4.03 -16.83 -8.10
C HIS A 121 5.17 -17.16 -7.15
N GLY A 122 4.85 -17.31 -5.87
CA GLY A 122 5.85 -17.57 -4.84
C GLY A 122 6.60 -16.31 -4.36
N GLY A 123 6.34 -15.15 -4.97
CA GLY A 123 7.01 -13.90 -4.64
C GLY A 123 6.67 -13.37 -3.24
N THR A 124 7.39 -12.34 -2.82
CA THR A 124 7.20 -11.70 -1.51
C THR A 124 6.79 -10.24 -1.62
N LEU A 125 5.77 -9.85 -0.86
CA LEU A 125 5.30 -8.47 -0.69
C LEU A 125 5.64 -7.98 0.72
N ILE A 126 6.17 -6.77 0.82
CA ILE A 126 6.32 -6.04 2.08
C ILE A 126 5.48 -4.77 2.00
N ILE A 127 4.60 -4.57 2.97
CA ILE A 127 3.62 -3.47 2.95
C ILE A 127 3.65 -2.73 4.27
N LEU A 128 3.91 -1.43 4.25
CA LEU A 128 3.80 -0.58 5.43
C LEU A 128 2.33 -0.35 5.79
N LEU A 129 1.93 -0.78 6.97
CA LEU A 129 0.58 -0.64 7.51
C LEU A 129 0.61 0.12 8.84
N HIS A 130 -0.56 0.53 9.31
CA HIS A 130 -0.76 1.25 10.57
C HIS A 130 -1.85 0.60 11.38
N LYS A 131 -1.75 0.69 12.71
CA LYS A 131 -2.84 0.31 13.64
C LYS A 131 -3.36 -1.09 13.35
N ILE A 132 -2.62 -2.10 13.80
CA ILE A 132 -2.94 -3.50 13.50
C ILE A 132 -4.34 -3.91 13.99
N GLU A 133 -4.85 -3.20 15.00
CA GLU A 133 -6.18 -3.34 15.58
C GLU A 133 -7.32 -2.69 14.78
N SER A 134 -7.00 -1.83 13.79
CA SER A 134 -8.04 -1.19 12.97
C SER A 134 -8.70 -2.19 12.03
N LEU A 135 -10.02 -2.11 11.86
CA LEU A 135 -10.80 -3.03 11.01
C LEU A 135 -10.26 -3.10 9.59
N ASP A 136 -9.91 -1.97 8.99
CA ASP A 136 -9.30 -1.89 7.65
C ASP A 136 -8.00 -2.68 7.53
N THR A 137 -7.14 -2.61 8.55
CA THR A 137 -5.87 -3.33 8.57
C THR A 137 -6.09 -4.82 8.86
N MET A 138 -7.02 -5.16 9.75
CA MET A 138 -7.43 -6.54 10.02
C MET A 138 -7.97 -7.21 8.77
N GLU A 139 -8.88 -6.56 8.05
CA GLU A 139 -9.42 -7.04 6.77
C GLU A 139 -8.29 -7.27 5.76
N LEU A 140 -7.35 -6.34 5.64
CA LEU A 140 -6.23 -6.50 4.71
C LEU A 140 -5.35 -7.71 5.07
N LEU A 141 -5.03 -7.90 6.36
CA LEU A 141 -4.29 -9.07 6.83
C LEU A 141 -5.06 -10.37 6.54
N TYR A 142 -6.36 -10.38 6.81
CA TYR A 142 -7.23 -11.51 6.49
C TYR A 142 -7.22 -11.82 5.00
N ILE A 143 -7.46 -10.83 4.13
CA ILE A 143 -7.41 -10.99 2.67
C ILE A 143 -6.08 -11.60 2.23
N PHE A 144 -4.94 -11.05 2.67
CA PHE A 144 -3.63 -11.60 2.30
C PHE A 144 -3.41 -13.04 2.80
N SER A 145 -3.95 -13.40 3.96
CA SER A 145 -3.88 -14.78 4.47
C SER A 145 -4.58 -15.81 3.57
N GLN A 146 -5.49 -15.38 2.69
CA GLN A 146 -6.21 -16.27 1.78
C GLN A 146 -5.40 -16.65 0.54
N PHE A 147 -4.23 -16.03 0.30
CA PHE A 147 -3.41 -16.30 -0.88
C PHE A 147 -1.90 -16.14 -0.64
N SER A 148 -1.47 -16.04 0.61
CA SER A 148 -0.06 -15.91 0.98
C SER A 148 0.20 -16.33 2.42
N ASP A 149 1.46 -16.66 2.71
CA ASP A 149 1.92 -16.86 4.07
C ASP A 149 2.25 -15.51 4.69
N ILE A 150 1.48 -15.10 5.71
CA ILE A 150 1.63 -13.78 6.32
C ILE A 150 2.38 -13.80 7.66
N GLU A 151 3.27 -12.84 7.80
CA GLU A 151 3.96 -12.44 9.03
C GLU A 151 3.85 -10.92 9.19
N VAL A 152 4.07 -10.42 10.41
CA VAL A 152 4.18 -8.98 10.67
C VAL A 152 5.49 -8.65 11.34
N PHE A 153 6.06 -7.50 11.00
CA PHE A 153 7.32 -7.02 11.53
C PHE A 153 7.21 -5.58 12.02
N LYS A 154 7.53 -5.36 13.30
CA LYS A 154 7.66 -4.02 13.87
C LYS A 154 9.12 -3.76 14.26
N PRO A 155 9.75 -2.70 13.75
CA PRO A 155 11.12 -2.36 14.12
C PRO A 155 11.24 -1.95 15.59
N LEU A 156 12.25 -2.50 16.29
CA LEU A 156 12.49 -2.26 17.73
C LEU A 156 13.01 -0.86 18.06
N ARG A 157 13.64 -0.18 17.10
CA ARG A 157 14.34 1.11 17.34
C ARG A 157 13.68 2.26 16.59
N LYS A 158 13.80 2.27 15.27
CA LYS A 158 13.20 3.31 14.44
C LYS A 158 11.69 3.12 14.37
N HIS A 159 10.93 4.20 14.57
CA HIS A 159 9.47 4.19 14.54
C HIS A 159 8.78 3.25 15.54
N ALA A 160 9.49 2.79 16.58
CA ALA A 160 8.92 1.87 17.57
C ALA A 160 7.69 2.45 18.27
N ILE A 161 7.68 3.75 18.56
CA ILE A 161 6.54 4.48 19.17
C ILE A 161 5.36 4.70 18.21
N ARG A 162 5.58 4.63 16.90
CA ARG A 162 4.53 4.88 15.90
C ARG A 162 3.63 3.66 15.78
N SER A 163 2.41 3.83 15.29
CA SER A 163 1.48 2.73 14.97
C SER A 163 1.90 1.92 13.74
N THR A 164 3.01 2.28 13.09
CA THR A 164 3.48 1.60 11.88
C THR A 164 4.07 0.22 12.18
N PHE A 165 3.84 -0.69 11.24
CA PHE A 165 4.46 -2.02 11.15
C PHE A 165 4.44 -2.49 9.69
N TYR A 166 5.15 -3.56 9.37
CA TYR A 166 5.16 -4.16 8.04
C TYR A 166 4.37 -5.46 8.04
N LEU A 167 3.46 -5.62 7.08
CA LEU A 167 3.02 -6.93 6.62
C LEU A 167 4.10 -7.51 5.72
N ILE A 168 4.46 -8.77 5.95
CA ILE A 168 5.31 -9.57 5.08
C ILE A 168 4.46 -10.73 4.57
N ALA A 169 4.09 -10.68 3.29
CA ALA A 169 3.34 -11.74 2.62
C ALA A 169 4.30 -12.52 1.71
N ARG A 170 4.58 -13.78 2.04
CA ARG A 170 5.45 -14.68 1.28
C ARG A 170 4.62 -15.68 0.50
N ASN A 171 5.26 -16.36 -0.45
CA ASN A 171 4.63 -17.41 -1.25
C ASN A 171 3.32 -16.93 -1.90
N VAL A 172 3.30 -15.68 -2.38
CA VAL A 172 2.08 -15.04 -2.89
C VAL A 172 1.58 -15.79 -4.12
N GLN A 173 0.28 -16.08 -4.15
CA GLN A 173 -0.40 -16.77 -5.24
C GLN A 173 -1.31 -15.79 -5.99
N PRO A 174 -0.79 -14.96 -6.91
CA PRO A 174 -1.56 -13.89 -7.54
C PRO A 174 -2.68 -14.40 -8.48
N SER A 175 -2.67 -15.67 -8.88
CA SER A 175 -3.65 -16.23 -9.82
C SER A 175 -4.81 -16.99 -9.16
N VAL A 176 -4.82 -17.17 -7.84
CA VAL A 176 -5.96 -17.82 -7.17
C VAL A 176 -7.14 -16.86 -7.08
N GLU A 177 -8.34 -17.41 -6.90
CA GLU A 177 -9.56 -16.60 -6.99
C GLU A 177 -9.63 -15.51 -5.92
N SER A 178 -9.23 -15.81 -4.68
CA SER A 178 -9.17 -14.82 -3.59
C SER A 178 -8.29 -13.62 -3.94
N ALA A 179 -7.14 -13.84 -4.58
CA ALA A 179 -6.24 -12.77 -5.03
C ALA A 179 -6.87 -11.92 -6.16
N LYS A 180 -7.55 -12.55 -7.12
CA LYS A 180 -8.24 -11.83 -8.21
C LYS A 180 -9.39 -10.99 -7.68
N VAL A 181 -10.21 -11.56 -6.80
CA VAL A 181 -11.31 -10.85 -6.13
C VAL A 181 -10.77 -9.65 -5.35
N ALA A 182 -9.64 -9.80 -4.65
CA ALA A 182 -8.99 -8.68 -3.96
C ALA A 182 -8.59 -7.55 -4.92
N VAL A 183 -7.98 -7.85 -6.08
CA VAL A 183 -7.64 -6.82 -7.09
C VAL A 183 -8.90 -6.11 -7.60
N ILE A 184 -9.98 -6.84 -7.88
CA ILE A 184 -11.25 -6.26 -8.32
C ILE A 184 -11.82 -5.32 -7.26
N ALA A 185 -11.82 -5.75 -6.00
CA ALA A 185 -12.27 -4.95 -4.87
C ALA A 185 -11.44 -3.67 -4.71
N TRP A 186 -10.11 -3.75 -4.80
CA TRP A 186 -9.23 -2.59 -4.71
C TRP A 186 -9.40 -1.63 -5.89
N LYS A 187 -9.63 -2.13 -7.12
CA LYS A 187 -9.95 -1.27 -8.28
C LYS A 187 -11.25 -0.52 -8.05
N LYS A 188 -12.29 -1.20 -7.54
CA LYS A 188 -13.56 -0.56 -7.15
C LYS A 188 -13.36 0.46 -6.04
N ALA A 189 -12.55 0.15 -5.02
CA ALA A 189 -12.23 1.08 -3.94
C ALA A 189 -11.49 2.32 -4.46
N TRP A 190 -10.51 2.15 -5.34
CA TRP A 190 -9.83 3.26 -6.00
C TRP A 190 -10.77 4.10 -6.86
N TRP A 191 -11.63 3.46 -7.67
CA TRP A 191 -12.64 4.15 -8.47
C TRP A 191 -13.53 4.99 -7.56
N ASN A 192 -14.12 4.38 -6.52
CA ASN A 192 -15.02 5.08 -5.59
C ASN A 192 -14.33 6.26 -4.92
N ALA A 193 -13.08 6.09 -4.49
CA ALA A 193 -12.28 7.12 -3.86
C ALA A 193 -11.87 8.26 -4.82
N THR A 194 -11.96 8.04 -6.13
CA THR A 194 -11.52 8.99 -7.17
C THR A 194 -12.70 9.67 -7.88
N PHE A 195 -13.71 8.90 -8.28
CA PHE A 195 -14.82 9.35 -9.12
C PHE A 195 -16.20 9.23 -8.45
N GLY A 196 -16.26 8.61 -7.26
CA GLY A 196 -17.52 8.42 -6.55
C GLY A 196 -18.04 9.67 -5.84
N GLY A 197 -19.16 9.51 -5.13
CA GLY A 197 -19.81 10.57 -4.37
C GLY A 197 -20.63 11.51 -5.26
N GLU A 198 -21.46 12.33 -4.63
CA GLU A 198 -22.41 13.22 -5.33
C GLU A 198 -21.72 14.19 -6.29
N GLN A 199 -20.53 14.66 -5.92
CA GLN A 199 -19.74 15.61 -6.69
C GLN A 199 -18.81 14.93 -7.72
N GLY A 200 -18.79 13.60 -7.78
CA GLY A 200 -17.96 12.85 -8.73
C GLY A 200 -16.44 12.99 -8.50
N VAL A 201 -16.00 13.37 -7.29
CA VAL A 201 -14.59 13.64 -6.94
C VAL A 201 -14.06 12.74 -5.83
N GLY A 202 -14.80 11.68 -5.52
CA GLY A 202 -14.45 10.69 -4.51
C GLY A 202 -15.51 10.56 -3.42
N ALA A 203 -15.93 9.32 -3.16
CA ALA A 203 -16.69 8.94 -1.98
C ALA A 203 -15.74 8.53 -0.85
N ARG A 204 -16.16 8.78 0.39
CA ARG A 204 -15.50 8.15 1.55
C ARG A 204 -15.64 6.64 1.43
N ARG A 205 -14.64 5.93 1.98
CA ARG A 205 -14.74 4.48 2.15
C ARG A 205 -15.98 4.19 3.00
N LEU A 206 -16.82 3.27 2.53
CA LEU A 206 -17.92 2.76 3.34
C LEU A 206 -17.32 2.02 4.54
N GLU A 207 -17.95 2.17 5.70
CA GLU A 207 -17.57 1.40 6.86
C GLU A 207 -17.72 -0.09 6.56
N ILE A 208 -16.81 -0.89 7.11
CA ILE A 208 -16.90 -2.33 7.04
C ILE A 208 -18.17 -2.71 7.80
N ASP A 209 -19.07 -3.42 7.13
CA ASP A 209 -20.33 -3.88 7.72
C ASP A 209 -20.06 -4.74 8.96
N ASP A 210 -20.86 -4.55 10.02
CA ASP A 210 -20.66 -5.21 11.32
C ASP A 210 -20.72 -6.73 11.22
N GLN A 211 -21.61 -7.27 10.37
CA GLN A 211 -21.73 -8.71 10.17
C GLN A 211 -20.46 -9.25 9.50
N TYR A 212 -19.98 -8.58 8.44
CA TYR A 212 -18.74 -8.97 7.79
C TYR A 212 -17.51 -8.79 8.70
N ALA A 213 -17.46 -7.74 9.51
CA ALA A 213 -16.42 -7.56 10.52
C ALA A 213 -16.41 -8.72 11.53
N GLN A 214 -17.58 -9.16 11.98
CA GLN A 214 -17.72 -10.31 12.88
C GLN A 214 -17.25 -11.61 12.21
N GLU A 215 -17.58 -11.83 10.94
CA GLU A 215 -17.10 -13.00 10.17
C GLU A 215 -15.55 -13.04 10.09
N ILE A 216 -14.91 -11.89 9.92
CA ILE A 216 -13.44 -11.80 9.95
C ILE A 216 -12.92 -12.11 11.36
N ILE A 217 -13.55 -11.58 12.41
CA ILE A 217 -13.14 -11.84 13.79
C ILE A 217 -13.25 -13.33 14.12
N ASP A 218 -14.36 -13.97 13.74
CA ASP A 218 -14.61 -15.38 14.02
C ASP A 218 -13.62 -16.30 13.28
N SER A 219 -13.25 -15.94 12.05
CA SER A 219 -12.36 -16.75 11.22
C SER A 219 -10.86 -16.46 11.43
N PHE A 220 -10.49 -15.25 11.83
CA PHE A 220 -9.11 -14.77 11.82
C PHE A 220 -8.65 -14.13 13.14
N GLY A 221 -9.53 -13.87 14.10
CA GLY A 221 -9.24 -13.14 15.34
C GLY A 221 -8.12 -13.75 16.19
N ASP A 222 -8.07 -15.08 16.32
CA ASP A 222 -7.00 -15.78 17.04
C ASP A 222 -5.65 -15.62 16.34
N ARG A 223 -5.65 -15.72 15.01
CA ARG A 223 -4.44 -15.52 14.20
C ARG A 223 -3.99 -14.06 14.26
N LEU A 224 -4.91 -13.11 14.18
CA LEU A 224 -4.65 -11.69 14.36
C LEU A 224 -4.00 -11.42 15.71
N THR A 225 -4.54 -11.97 16.80
CA THR A 225 -3.98 -11.80 18.15
C THR A 225 -2.53 -12.30 18.22
N THR A 226 -2.24 -13.42 17.57
CA THR A 226 -0.89 -13.99 17.49
C THR A 226 0.06 -13.04 16.75
N LEU A 227 -0.37 -12.48 15.62
CA LEU A 227 0.40 -11.50 14.83
C LEU A 227 0.58 -10.16 15.58
N ALA A 228 -0.47 -9.69 16.25
CA ALA A 228 -0.52 -8.36 16.86
C ALA A 228 0.22 -8.26 18.20
N ARG A 229 0.28 -9.34 18.98
CA ARG A 229 0.97 -9.36 20.28
C ARG A 229 2.40 -8.81 20.25
N PRO A 230 3.31 -9.23 19.35
CA PRO A 230 4.65 -8.64 19.28
C PRO A 230 4.64 -7.17 18.84
N VAL A 231 3.73 -6.77 17.94
CA VAL A 231 3.58 -5.38 17.47
C VAL A 231 3.19 -4.47 18.63
N TRP A 232 2.15 -4.84 19.38
CA TRP A 232 1.69 -4.09 20.55
C TRP A 232 2.75 -4.05 21.66
N LYS A 233 3.41 -5.18 21.96
CA LYS A 233 4.46 -5.22 22.98
C LYS A 233 5.59 -4.25 22.66
N ILE A 234 6.13 -4.29 21.45
CA ILE A 234 7.22 -3.40 21.03
C ILE A 234 6.77 -1.92 21.08
N GLN A 235 5.51 -1.63 20.70
CA GLN A 235 4.99 -0.27 20.74
C GLN A 235 4.82 0.23 22.18
N ALA A 236 4.20 -0.57 23.06
CA ALA A 236 3.98 -0.25 24.46
C ALA A 236 5.30 -0.06 25.22
N ASP A 237 6.26 -0.97 25.01
CA ASP A 237 7.60 -0.88 25.61
C ASP A 237 8.36 0.37 25.15
N ALA A 238 8.15 0.81 23.90
CA ALA A 238 8.77 2.04 23.39
C ALA A 238 8.08 3.29 23.96
N LEU A 239 6.74 3.29 24.05
CA LEU A 239 5.96 4.41 24.59
C LEU A 239 6.23 4.65 26.08
N SER A 240 6.35 3.58 26.88
CA SER A 240 6.63 3.68 28.33
C SER A 240 7.99 4.31 28.66
N ARG A 241 8.89 4.41 27.67
CA ARG A 241 10.21 5.02 27.80
C ARG A 241 10.27 6.45 27.26
N THR A 242 9.15 7.02 26.84
CA THR A 242 9.09 8.40 26.35
C THR A 242 8.74 9.37 27.47
N ASP A 243 9.24 10.61 27.35
CA ASP A 243 9.05 11.64 28.37
C ASP A 243 7.60 12.11 28.51
N PHE A 244 6.76 11.91 27.49
CA PHE A 244 5.32 12.23 27.55
C PHE A 244 4.47 11.16 28.25
N ALA A 245 5.06 10.03 28.63
CA ALA A 245 4.40 8.96 29.38
C ALA A 245 4.71 9.04 30.89
N ARG A 246 5.38 10.11 31.34
CA ARG A 246 5.74 10.39 32.74
C ARG A 246 4.97 11.58 33.28
#